data_AF-A0A815TAJ7-F1
#
_entry.id   AF-A0A815TAJ7-F1
#
_cell.length_a   1.000
_cell.length_b   1.000
_cell.length_c   1.000
_cell.angle_alpha   90.00
_cell.angle_beta   90.00
_cell.angle_gamma   90.00
#
_symmetry.space_group_name_H-M   'P 1'
#
loop_
_entity.id
_entity.type
_entity.pdbx_description
1 polymer ?
#
loop_
_entity_poly.entity_id
_entity_poly.type
_entity_poly.pdbx_seq_one_letter_code
_entity_poly.pdbx_strand_id
1 'polypeptide(L)'
;MLAYNVQGWGSRALEATEMIFKTDSSICVVTEVGELCNKFSIPHFHTFYQKRTNAKDGVIVTVSKHLKATRIEINIENTVIVDNVGLSEQIRIIGIYWPHCQDRNLKDLEAFITENTILTGDFNAAAEECASPSTDARGK
;
A
#
# COMPACT_ATOMS: atom_id res chain seq x y z
N MET A 1 -4.68 11.56 0.98
CA MET A 1 -4.20 10.18 0.86
C MET A 1 -3.14 9.98 1.93
N LEU A 2 -3.16 8.83 2.61
CA LEU A 2 -2.21 8.50 3.67
C LEU A 2 -1.37 7.29 3.26
N ALA A 3 -0.05 7.33 3.48
CA ALA A 3 0.81 6.14 3.45
C ALA A 3 1.41 5.96 4.85
N TYR A 4 1.24 4.79 5.46
CA TYR A 4 1.68 4.55 6.84
C TYR A 4 2.22 3.13 7.03
N ASN A 5 3.43 3.01 7.57
CA ASN A 5 3.97 1.73 8.02
C ASN A 5 3.57 1.51 9.49
N VAL A 6 2.72 0.51 9.75
CA VAL A 6 2.19 0.26 11.11
C VAL A 6 3.07 -0.65 11.97
N GLN A 7 4.10 -1.29 11.40
CA GLN A 7 4.98 -2.22 12.12
C GLN A 7 4.22 -3.30 12.93
N GLY A 8 3.12 -3.81 12.35
CA GLY A 8 2.25 -4.81 12.95
C GLY A 8 0.89 -4.28 13.38
N TRP A 9 -0.12 -4.50 12.53
CA TRP A 9 -1.51 -4.06 12.74
C TRP A 9 -2.10 -4.50 14.09
N GLY A 10 -1.79 -5.71 14.55
CA GLY A 10 -2.33 -6.24 15.81
C GLY A 10 -2.06 -5.35 17.04
N SER A 11 -0.98 -4.56 17.01
CA SER A 11 -0.62 -3.64 18.10
C SER A 11 -1.00 -2.18 17.83
N ARG A 12 -1.15 -1.77 16.57
CA ARG A 12 -1.35 -0.36 16.16
C ARG A 12 -2.63 -0.10 15.36
N ALA A 13 -3.56 -1.05 15.30
CA ALA A 13 -4.80 -0.92 14.53
C ALA A 13 -5.62 0.33 14.89
N LEU A 14 -5.75 0.61 16.19
CA LEU A 14 -6.51 1.77 16.68
C LEU A 14 -5.84 3.08 16.26
N GLU A 15 -4.54 3.21 16.49
CA GLU A 15 -3.74 4.38 16.09
C GLU A 15 -3.84 4.62 14.58
N ALA A 16 -3.63 3.58 13.77
CA ALA A 16 -3.74 3.68 12.32
C ALA A 16 -5.14 4.13 11.88
N THR A 17 -6.18 3.57 12.50
CA THR A 17 -7.58 3.93 12.22
C THR A 17 -7.88 5.38 12.61
N GLU A 18 -7.43 5.82 13.78
CA GLU A 18 -7.58 7.20 14.23
C GLU A 18 -6.89 8.19 13.29
N MET A 19 -5.68 7.87 12.81
CA MET A 19 -4.97 8.72 11.84
C MET A 19 -5.69 8.81 10.49
N ILE A 20 -6.25 7.70 10.01
CA ILE A 20 -7.05 7.68 8.77
C ILE A 20 -8.21 8.68 8.90
N PHE A 21 -8.95 8.65 10.01
CA PHE A 21 -10.07 9.55 10.23
C PHE A 21 -9.64 11.00 10.51
N LYS A 22 -8.58 11.21 11.28
CA LYS A 22 -8.07 12.55 11.63
C LYS A 22 -7.54 13.31 10.41
N THR A 23 -6.98 12.59 9.44
CA THR A 23 -6.47 13.18 8.20
C THR A 23 -7.53 13.28 7.10
N ASP A 24 -8.76 12.82 7.37
CA ASP A 24 -9.85 12.73 6.38
C ASP A 24 -9.40 12.08 5.06
N SER A 25 -8.59 11.02 5.17
CA SER A 25 -7.96 10.40 4.01
C SER A 25 -8.91 9.41 3.33
N SER A 26 -9.36 9.73 2.11
CA SER A 26 -10.23 8.84 1.32
C SER A 26 -9.53 7.59 0.76
N ILE A 27 -8.20 7.61 0.68
CA ILE A 27 -7.36 6.49 0.22
C ILE A 27 -6.19 6.37 1.19
N CYS A 28 -5.94 5.16 1.67
CA CYS A 28 -4.80 4.88 2.54
C CYS A 28 -4.05 3.63 2.08
N VAL A 29 -2.72 3.69 2.14
CA VAL A 29 -1.83 2.54 1.94
C VAL A 29 -1.16 2.26 3.26
N VAL A 30 -1.34 1.05 3.79
CA VAL A 30 -0.75 0.67 5.08
C VAL A 30 0.13 -0.56 4.90
N THR A 31 1.38 -0.47 5.34
CA THR A 31 2.41 -1.51 5.20
C THR A 31 2.77 -2.15 6.54
N GLU A 32 3.42 -3.32 6.50
CA GLU A 32 3.73 -4.15 7.68
C GLU A 32 2.49 -4.53 8.51
N VAL A 33 1.38 -4.85 7.84
CA VAL A 33 0.11 -5.05 8.55
C VAL A 33 0.02 -6.35 9.35
N GLY A 34 0.93 -7.31 9.24
CA GLY A 34 0.80 -8.50 10.09
C GLY A 34 -0.36 -9.45 9.66
N GLU A 35 -0.38 -10.66 10.24
CA GLU A 35 -1.27 -11.76 9.78
C GLU A 35 -2.71 -11.53 10.22
N LEU A 36 -2.83 -10.79 11.32
CA LEU A 36 -4.06 -10.47 11.98
C LEU A 36 -4.89 -9.45 11.18
N CYS A 37 -4.33 -8.82 10.15
CA CYS A 37 -5.02 -7.83 9.35
C CYS A 37 -6.17 -8.43 8.52
N ASN A 38 -6.11 -9.71 8.14
CA ASN A 38 -7.17 -10.34 7.35
C ASN A 38 -8.51 -10.50 8.09
N LYS A 39 -8.52 -10.31 9.41
CA LYS A 39 -9.73 -10.35 10.26
C LYS A 39 -10.29 -8.96 10.55
N PHE A 40 -9.63 -7.90 10.09
CA PHE A 40 -9.99 -6.53 10.43
C PHE A 40 -10.63 -5.81 9.25
N SER A 41 -11.67 -5.02 9.54
CA SER A 41 -12.35 -4.16 8.58
C SER A 41 -12.30 -2.74 9.12
N ILE A 42 -11.83 -1.79 8.31
CA ILE A 42 -11.89 -0.38 8.66
C ILE A 42 -13.31 0.12 8.30
N PRO A 43 -14.11 0.60 9.27
CA PRO A 43 -15.46 1.10 9.00
C PRO A 43 -15.45 2.18 7.92
N HIS A 44 -16.43 2.16 7.02
CA HIS A 44 -16.55 3.10 5.89
C HIS A 44 -15.51 2.99 4.77
N PHE A 45 -14.63 1.99 4.80
CA PHE A 45 -13.68 1.71 3.72
C PHE A 45 -13.92 0.34 3.07
N HIS A 46 -13.64 0.25 1.78
CA HIS A 46 -13.25 -0.99 1.11
C HIS A 46 -11.79 -1.27 1.47
N THR A 47 -11.47 -2.48 1.90
CA THR A 47 -10.11 -2.88 2.28
C THR A 47 -9.64 -3.99 1.35
N PHE A 48 -8.54 -3.75 0.65
CA PHE A 48 -7.89 -4.71 -0.24
C PHE A 48 -6.56 -5.12 0.38
N TYR A 49 -6.39 -6.41 0.65
CA TYR A 49 -5.23 -6.95 1.33
C TYR A 49 -4.47 -7.90 0.41
N GLN A 50 -3.15 -7.76 0.32
CA GLN A 50 -2.30 -8.78 -0.31
C GLN A 50 -1.50 -9.52 0.77
N LYS A 51 -1.61 -10.86 0.69
CA LYS A 51 -0.92 -11.77 1.60
C LYS A 51 0.59 -11.78 1.34
N ARG A 52 1.28 -12.21 2.38
CA ARG A 52 2.71 -12.11 2.69
C ARG A 52 3.62 -13.15 2.05
N THR A 53 4.91 -12.88 2.26
CA THR A 53 6.01 -13.85 2.34
C THR A 53 6.32 -14.29 3.79
N ASN A 54 6.27 -13.39 4.81
CA ASN A 54 6.52 -13.71 6.24
C ASN A 54 5.42 -13.24 7.23
N ALA A 55 5.54 -13.64 8.51
CA ALA A 55 4.59 -13.37 9.59
C ALA A 55 4.35 -11.87 9.91
N LYS A 56 5.24 -10.96 9.51
CA LYS A 56 5.15 -9.52 9.81
C LYS A 56 4.77 -8.66 8.59
N ASP A 57 4.85 -9.23 7.40
CA ASP A 57 4.70 -8.49 6.14
C ASP A 57 3.24 -8.27 5.75
N GLY A 58 3.05 -7.67 4.58
CA GLY A 58 1.77 -7.47 3.94
C GLY A 58 1.44 -5.99 3.80
N VAL A 59 0.53 -5.73 2.87
CA VAL A 59 0.05 -4.39 2.55
C VAL A 59 -1.46 -4.41 2.44
N ILE A 60 -2.09 -3.34 2.92
CA ILE A 60 -3.48 -3.02 2.60
C ILE A 60 -3.55 -1.72 1.82
N VAL A 61 -4.48 -1.67 0.88
CA VAL A 61 -4.98 -0.43 0.31
C VAL A 61 -6.44 -0.31 0.76
N THR A 62 -6.77 0.80 1.40
CA THR A 62 -8.14 1.10 1.78
C THR A 62 -8.65 2.30 0.99
N VAL A 63 -9.91 2.21 0.56
CA VAL A 63 -10.58 3.26 -0.22
C VAL A 63 -11.94 3.51 0.39
N SER A 64 -12.28 4.77 0.67
CA SER A 64 -13.57 5.13 1.25
C SER A 64 -14.74 4.62 0.40
N LYS A 65 -15.79 4.10 1.05
CA LYS A 65 -16.96 3.49 0.37
C LYS A 65 -17.79 4.46 -0.47
N HIS A 66 -17.59 5.76 -0.32
CA HIS A 66 -18.20 6.77 -1.20
C HIS A 66 -17.52 6.82 -2.59
N LEU A 67 -16.33 6.22 -2.72
CA LEU A 67 -15.62 6.02 -3.97
C LEU A 67 -15.82 4.57 -4.45
N LYS A 68 -15.86 4.37 -5.76
CA LYS A 68 -15.91 3.01 -6.31
C LYS A 68 -14.49 2.52 -6.51
N ALA A 69 -14.18 1.33 -6.00
CA ALA A 69 -12.85 0.76 -6.09
C ALA A 69 -12.93 -0.68 -6.60
N THR A 70 -12.06 -1.02 -7.56
CA THR A 70 -11.94 -2.38 -8.09
C THR A 70 -10.49 -2.84 -7.98
N ARG A 71 -10.27 -4.03 -7.42
CA ARG A 71 -8.94 -4.63 -7.33
C ARG A 71 -8.54 -5.23 -8.67
N ILE A 72 -7.29 -5.05 -9.05
CA ILE A 72 -6.66 -5.81 -10.14
C ILE A 72 -5.99 -7.02 -9.53
N GLU A 73 -6.43 -8.20 -9.94
CA GLU A 73 -5.83 -9.44 -9.45
C GLU A 73 -4.46 -9.64 -10.09
N ILE A 74 -3.46 -9.78 -9.23
CA ILE A 74 -2.06 -9.97 -9.58
C ILE A 74 -1.45 -11.05 -8.71
N ASN A 75 -0.39 -11.68 -9.22
CA ASN A 75 0.41 -12.64 -8.48
C ASN A 75 1.75 -12.05 -8.05
N ILE A 76 1.73 -10.84 -7.48
CA ILE A 76 2.90 -10.17 -6.91
C ILE A 76 2.67 -10.07 -5.41
N GLU A 77 3.56 -10.68 -4.62
CA GLU A 77 3.45 -10.62 -3.16
C GLU A 77 3.64 -9.20 -2.65
N ASN A 78 3.04 -8.90 -1.49
CA ASN A 78 3.14 -7.60 -0.82
C ASN A 78 2.81 -6.40 -1.73
N THR A 79 1.96 -6.60 -2.74
CA THR A 79 1.53 -5.57 -3.68
C THR A 79 0.02 -5.64 -3.83
N VAL A 80 -0.66 -4.49 -3.70
CA VAL A 80 -2.09 -4.35 -3.97
C VAL A 80 -2.28 -3.29 -5.04
N ILE A 81 -3.03 -3.62 -6.08
CA ILE A 81 -3.39 -2.68 -7.14
C ILE A 81 -4.90 -2.50 -7.15
N VAL A 82 -5.32 -1.24 -7.06
CA VAL A 82 -6.73 -0.84 -7.01
C VAL A 82 -6.97 0.29 -7.99
N ASP A 83 -7.97 0.13 -8.85
CA ASP A 83 -8.50 1.20 -9.67
C ASP A 83 -9.64 1.89 -8.93
N ASN A 84 -9.49 3.19 -8.68
CA ASN A 84 -10.56 4.05 -8.23
C ASN A 84 -11.33 4.59 -9.44
N VAL A 85 -12.60 4.21 -9.55
CA VAL A 85 -13.46 4.45 -10.71
C VAL A 85 -14.64 5.37 -10.33
N GLY A 86 -15.23 6.03 -11.33
CA GLY A 86 -16.35 6.96 -11.09
C GLY A 86 -15.94 8.39 -10.71
N LEU A 87 -14.64 8.68 -10.78
CA LEU A 87 -14.11 10.04 -10.91
C LEU A 87 -14.17 10.48 -12.39
N SER A 88 -13.87 11.75 -12.67
CA SER A 88 -13.74 12.25 -14.05
C SER A 88 -12.65 11.49 -14.84
N GLU A 89 -11.61 11.06 -14.13
CA GLU A 89 -10.54 10.22 -14.64
C GLU A 89 -10.27 9.07 -13.67
N GLN A 90 -10.01 7.88 -14.19
CA GLN A 90 -9.62 6.74 -13.37
C GLN A 90 -8.24 6.99 -12.76
N ILE A 91 -8.11 6.74 -11.46
CA ILE A 91 -6.82 6.78 -10.75
C ILE A 91 -6.50 5.37 -10.28
N ARG A 92 -5.31 4.89 -10.63
CA ARG A 92 -4.76 3.61 -10.15
C ARG A 92 -3.89 3.84 -8.93
N ILE A 93 -4.08 3.04 -7.90
CA ILE A 93 -3.27 3.05 -6.68
C ILE A 93 -2.53 1.71 -6.63
N ILE A 94 -1.21 1.77 -6.54
CA ILE A 94 -0.33 0.62 -6.32
C ILE A 94 0.30 0.78 -4.94
N GLY A 95 -0.16 -0.02 -3.98
CA GLY A 95 0.37 -0.07 -2.62
C GLY A 95 1.38 -1.20 -2.48
N ILE A 96 2.59 -0.90 -1.98
CA ILE A 96 3.70 -1.86 -1.90
C ILE A 96 4.31 -1.93 -0.50
N TYR A 97 4.73 -3.14 -0.13
CA TYR A 97 5.70 -3.35 0.93
C TYR A 97 6.83 -4.28 0.47
N TRP A 98 8.08 -3.79 0.48
CA TRP A 98 9.24 -4.57 0.06
C TRP A 98 10.13 -4.92 1.24
N PRO A 99 9.98 -6.09 1.87
CA PRO A 99 10.82 -6.47 3.00
C PRO A 99 12.32 -6.51 2.60
N HIS A 100 13.20 -6.22 3.55
CA HIS A 100 14.66 -6.17 3.33
C HIS A 100 15.28 -7.47 2.79
N CYS A 101 14.63 -8.61 2.99
CA CYS A 101 15.14 -9.92 2.57
C CYS A 101 14.70 -10.34 1.16
N GLN A 102 14.00 -9.49 0.42
CA GLN A 102 13.53 -9.81 -0.94
C GLN A 102 14.25 -8.96 -2.00
N ASP A 103 14.85 -9.65 -2.97
CA ASP A 103 15.17 -9.05 -4.26
C ASP A 103 13.87 -8.86 -5.06
N ARG A 104 13.59 -7.61 -5.41
CA ARG A 104 12.42 -7.21 -6.20
C ARG A 104 12.85 -6.29 -7.32
N ASN A 105 12.13 -6.37 -8.43
CA ASN A 105 12.37 -5.55 -9.60
C ASN A 105 11.13 -4.71 -9.89
N LEU A 106 11.28 -3.38 -9.97
CA LEU A 106 10.17 -2.48 -10.37
C LEU A 106 9.58 -2.86 -11.73
N LYS A 107 10.34 -3.55 -12.59
CA LYS A 107 9.87 -4.06 -13.89
C LYS A 107 8.66 -4.98 -13.77
N ASP A 108 8.48 -5.66 -12.64
CA ASP A 108 7.28 -6.49 -12.39
C ASP A 108 5.99 -5.66 -12.39
N LEU A 109 6.10 -4.34 -12.18
CA LEU A 109 4.99 -3.40 -12.07
C LEU A 109 4.78 -2.55 -13.32
N GLU A 110 5.75 -2.50 -14.24
CA GLU A 110 5.71 -1.62 -15.42
C GLU A 110 4.42 -1.79 -16.23
N ALA A 111 3.96 -3.03 -16.42
CA ALA A 111 2.73 -3.34 -17.15
C ALA A 111 1.45 -2.78 -16.49
N PHE A 112 1.52 -2.41 -15.21
CA PHE A 112 0.40 -1.88 -14.46
C PHE A 112 0.45 -0.35 -14.28
N ILE A 113 1.58 0.29 -14.57
CA ILE A 113 1.75 1.73 -14.45
C ILE A 113 1.13 2.41 -15.69
N THR A 114 0.20 3.32 -15.43
CA THR A 114 -0.43 4.20 -16.43
C THR A 114 -0.19 5.66 -16.05
N GLU A 115 -0.57 6.60 -16.92
CA GLU A 115 -0.44 8.06 -16.68
C GLU A 115 -1.05 8.48 -15.32
N ASN A 116 -2.18 7.90 -14.94
CA ASN A 116 -2.90 8.21 -13.71
C ASN A 116 -2.64 7.20 -12.59
N THR A 117 -1.37 6.84 -12.37
CA THR A 117 -0.96 5.89 -11.33
C THR A 117 -0.27 6.58 -10.16
N ILE A 118 -0.73 6.29 -8.95
CA ILE A 118 -0.04 6.60 -7.70
C ILE A 118 0.61 5.30 -7.20
N LEU A 119 1.93 5.26 -7.25
CA LEU A 119 2.75 4.18 -6.71
C LEU A 119 3.32 4.63 -5.36
N THR A 120 2.97 3.92 -4.28
CA THR A 120 3.41 4.31 -2.93
C THR A 120 3.49 3.12 -1.98
N GLY A 121 4.19 3.30 -0.88
CA GLY A 121 4.33 2.31 0.18
C GLY A 121 5.71 2.38 0.77
N ASP A 122 6.23 1.24 1.19
CA ASP A 122 7.56 1.13 1.77
C ASP A 122 8.40 0.19 0.91
N PHE A 123 9.36 0.79 0.21
CA PHE A 123 10.27 0.12 -0.72
C PHE A 123 11.49 -0.47 0.01
N ASN A 124 11.72 -0.11 1.28
CA ASN A 124 12.97 -0.38 2.01
C ASN A 124 14.22 -0.18 1.14
N ALA A 125 14.21 0.90 0.36
CA ALA A 125 15.25 1.30 -0.56
C ALA A 125 15.58 2.76 -0.26
N ALA A 126 16.87 3.06 -0.15
CA ALA A 126 17.34 4.42 0.03
C ALA A 126 17.70 5.02 -1.34
N ALA A 127 17.14 6.21 -1.64
CA ALA A 127 17.44 6.99 -2.83
C ALA A 127 17.53 8.48 -2.45
N GLU A 128 18.59 9.16 -2.87
CA GLU A 128 18.80 10.59 -2.61
C GLU A 128 17.69 11.45 -3.22
N GLU A 129 17.16 11.05 -4.38
CA GLU A 129 16.01 11.66 -5.05
C GLU A 129 14.74 11.65 -4.18
N CYS A 130 14.66 10.68 -3.26
CA CYS A 130 13.60 10.54 -2.26
C CYS A 130 14.02 11.06 -0.88
N ALA A 131 15.00 11.97 -0.83
CA ALA A 131 15.54 12.60 0.38
C ALA A 131 16.18 11.62 1.40
N SER A 132 16.66 10.47 0.94
CA SER A 132 17.52 9.61 1.75
C SER A 132 18.94 10.19 1.85
N PRO A 133 19.72 9.90 2.92
CA PRO A 133 21.10 10.39 3.04
C PRO A 133 22.07 9.88 1.97
N SER A 134 21.74 8.76 1.31
CA SER A 134 22.53 8.14 0.25
C SER A 134 21.66 7.17 -0.54
N THR A 135 22.02 6.88 -1.79
CA THR A 135 21.38 5.84 -2.61
C THR A 135 22.01 4.47 -2.36
N ASP A 136 21.21 3.47 -1.98
CA ASP A 136 21.66 2.07 -1.82
C ASP A 136 21.50 1.25 -3.11
N ALA A 137 21.76 -0.06 -3.08
CA ALA A 137 21.64 -0.89 -4.28
C ALA A 137 20.19 -1.08 -4.78
N ARG A 138 19.20 -0.92 -3.91
CA ARG A 138 17.77 -1.10 -4.21
C ARG A 138 17.11 0.19 -4.69
N GLY A 139 17.70 1.35 -4.36
CA GLY A 139 17.24 2.66 -4.82
C GLY A 139 17.84 3.12 -6.16
N LYS A 140 18.65 2.29 -6.82
CA LYS A 140 19.25 2.56 -8.13
C LYS A 140 18.33 2.23 -9.31
#